data_AF-A0A6B3FGV1-F1
#
_entry.id   AF-A0A6B3FGV1-F1
#
_cell.length_a   1.000
_cell.length_b   1.000
_cell.length_c   1.000
_cell.angle_alpha   90.00
_cell.angle_beta   90.00
_cell.angle_gamma   90.00
#
_symmetry.space_group_name_H-M   'P 1'
#
loop_
_entity.id
_entity.type
_entity.pdbx_description
1 polymer ?
#
loop_
_entity_poly.entity_id
_entity_poly.type
_entity_poly.pdbx_seq_one_letter_code
_entity_poly.pdbx_strand_id
1 'polypeptide(L)'
;RERSDGRRLRVGLAHEVPAHVAAAIAAATTQAPEHHRLSVLTAPTATLLTETAAGRLDIAVIRHPSVLHSLAAGPVVLLPTWFLRPVDDSGGPRRRPGHGPGHLPVAVRPR
;
A
#
# COMPACT_ATOMS: atom_id res chain seq x y z
N ARG A 1 33.87 21.47 -3.51
CA ARG A 1 32.99 20.87 -4.54
C ARG A 1 32.21 19.77 -3.85
N GLU A 2 31.04 20.06 -3.32
CA GLU A 2 30.37 19.13 -2.40
C GLU A 2 28.85 19.28 -2.50
N ARG A 3 28.20 18.26 -3.07
CA ARG A 3 26.76 17.94 -2.95
C ARG A 3 26.42 16.77 -3.88
N SER A 4 26.27 15.58 -3.34
CA SER A 4 25.26 14.59 -3.78
C SER A 4 25.22 13.43 -2.78
N ASP A 5 24.94 13.71 -1.51
CA ASP A 5 24.55 12.65 -0.59
C ASP A 5 23.08 12.34 -0.89
N GLY A 6 22.84 11.18 -1.50
CA GLY A 6 21.53 10.78 -1.99
C GLY A 6 20.54 10.64 -0.83
N ARG A 7 19.46 11.42 -0.83
CA ARG A 7 18.50 11.43 0.29
C ARG A 7 17.79 10.08 0.35
N ARG A 8 18.07 9.30 1.40
CA ARG A 8 17.42 8.01 1.64
C ARG A 8 15.97 8.23 2.06
N LEU A 9 15.01 7.62 1.35
CA LEU A 9 13.60 7.69 1.67
C LEU A 9 13.16 6.39 2.39
N ARG A 10 12.65 6.53 3.61
CA ARG A 10 12.22 5.43 4.48
C ARG A 10 10.70 5.35 4.46
N VAL A 11 10.20 4.26 3.89
CA VAL A 11 8.78 4.02 3.66
C VAL A 11 8.31 2.85 4.53
N GLY A 12 7.29 3.09 5.35
CA GLY A 12 6.60 2.06 6.11
C GLY A 12 5.33 1.59 5.41
N LEU A 13 5.09 0.28 5.38
CA LEU A 13 3.87 -0.34 4.83
C LEU A 13 3.13 -1.08 5.93
N ALA A 14 1.84 -0.80 6.09
CA ALA A 14 1.03 -1.53 7.06
C ALA A 14 0.79 -2.98 6.58
N HIS A 15 0.58 -3.92 7.52
CA HIS A 15 0.32 -5.33 7.16
C HIS A 15 -0.93 -5.52 6.29
N GLU A 16 -1.88 -4.60 6.39
CA GLU A 16 -3.12 -4.61 5.62
C GLU A 16 -2.89 -4.15 4.17
N VAL A 17 -1.70 -3.65 3.82
CA VAL A 17 -1.35 -3.27 2.45
C VAL A 17 -1.19 -4.55 1.61
N PRO A 18 -1.94 -4.69 0.50
CA PRO A 18 -1.84 -5.85 -0.36
C PRO A 18 -0.43 -6.07 -0.92
N ALA A 19 -0.04 -7.35 -1.03
CA ALA A 19 1.30 -7.73 -1.48
C ALA A 19 1.69 -7.15 -2.85
N HIS A 20 0.73 -7.01 -3.78
CA HIS A 20 1.01 -6.42 -5.10
C HIS A 20 1.39 -4.94 -5.01
N VAL A 21 0.83 -4.19 -4.06
CA VAL A 21 1.20 -2.79 -3.81
C VAL A 21 2.59 -2.72 -3.19
N ALA A 22 2.87 -3.58 -2.19
CA ALA A 22 4.19 -3.68 -1.60
C ALA A 22 5.27 -4.04 -2.65
N ALA A 23 4.95 -4.98 -3.55
CA ALA A 23 5.82 -5.37 -4.66
C ALA A 23 6.03 -4.22 -5.66
N ALA A 24 4.99 -3.46 -6.00
CA ALA A 24 5.12 -2.30 -6.88
C ALA A 24 6.01 -1.21 -6.26
N ILE A 25 5.89 -0.96 -4.95
CA ILE A 25 6.75 -0.02 -4.23
C ILE A 25 8.20 -0.54 -4.19
N ALA A 26 8.39 -1.83 -3.90
CA ALA A 26 9.70 -2.47 -3.95
C ALA A 26 10.32 -2.39 -5.36
N ALA A 27 9.54 -2.62 -6.42
CA ALA A 27 10.01 -2.48 -7.79
C ALA A 27 10.38 -1.02 -8.14
N ALA A 28 9.61 -0.05 -7.65
CA ALA A 28 9.96 1.36 -7.82
C ALA A 28 11.32 1.71 -7.18
N THR A 29 11.70 1.01 -6.09
CA THR A 29 13.02 1.21 -5.48
C THR A 29 14.18 0.81 -6.40
N THR A 30 13.99 -0.16 -7.30
CA THR A 30 15.05 -0.60 -8.22
C THR A 30 15.18 0.30 -9.45
N GLN A 31 14.13 1.07 -9.76
CA GLN A 31 14.10 2.03 -10.85
C GLN A 31 14.47 3.45 -10.41
N ALA A 32 14.70 3.67 -9.11
CA ALA A 32 15.08 4.96 -8.58
C ALA A 32 16.51 5.33 -9.04
N PRO A 33 16.77 6.59 -9.46
CA PRO A 33 18.11 7.06 -9.78
C PRO A 33 19.09 6.82 -8.63
N GLU A 34 20.38 6.64 -8.91
CA GLU A 34 21.43 6.29 -7.92
C GLU A 34 21.45 7.18 -6.66
N HIS A 35 20.92 8.41 -6.77
CA HIS A 35 20.83 9.37 -5.67
C HIS A 35 19.59 9.22 -4.77
N HIS A 36 18.68 8.28 -5.02
CA HIS A 36 17.46 8.08 -4.22
C HIS A 36 17.38 6.64 -3.73
N ARG A 37 17.98 6.39 -2.56
CA ARG A 37 17.93 5.07 -1.92
C ARG A 37 16.62 4.91 -1.16
N LEU A 38 15.74 4.04 -1.63
CA LEU A 38 14.50 3.70 -0.94
C LEU A 38 14.72 2.53 0.02
N SER A 39 14.18 2.60 1.23
CA SER A 39 14.10 1.46 2.14
C SER A 39 12.67 1.26 2.62
N VAL A 40 12.18 0.03 2.48
CA VAL A 40 10.82 -0.37 2.80
C VAL A 40 10.84 -1.24 4.05
N LEU A 41 9.95 -0.96 5.00
CA LEU A 41 9.70 -1.83 6.14
C LEU A 41 8.20 -2.08 6.29
N THR A 42 7.85 -3.23 6.84
CA THR A 42 6.45 -3.58 7.11
C THR A 42 6.24 -3.70 8.62
N ALA A 43 5.19 -3.07 9.14
CA ALA A 43 4.86 -3.10 10.57
C ALA A 43 3.37 -2.78 10.81
N PRO A 44 2.84 -2.98 12.02
CA PRO A 44 1.48 -2.55 12.36
C PRO A 44 1.27 -1.03 12.21
N THR A 45 0.06 -0.61 11.83
CA THR A 45 -0.30 0.81 11.60
C THR A 45 0.10 1.73 12.78
N ALA A 46 -0.16 1.33 14.03
CA ALA A 46 0.18 2.13 15.21
C ALA A 46 1.70 2.36 15.37
N THR A 47 2.51 1.34 15.06
CA THR A 47 3.97 1.44 15.04
C THR A 47 4.41 2.41 13.95
N LEU A 48 3.88 2.26 12.73
CA LEU A 48 4.24 3.15 11.61
C LEU A 48 3.91 4.62 11.90
N LEU A 49 2.77 4.90 12.51
CA LEU A 49 2.39 6.27 12.89
C LEU A 49 3.36 6.84 13.94
N THR A 50 3.70 6.05 14.97
CA THR A 50 4.68 6.45 15.99
C THR A 50 6.05 6.75 15.38
N GLU A 51 6.53 5.86 14.51
CA GLU A 51 7.84 6.00 13.84
C GLU A 51 7.88 7.20 12.87
N THR A 52 6.76 7.49 12.20
CA THR A 52 6.63 8.64 11.30
C THR A 52 6.59 9.95 12.09
N ALA A 53 5.81 10.00 13.18
CA ALA A 53 5.75 11.17 14.05
C ALA A 53 7.12 11.47 14.70
N ALA A 54 7.91 10.42 14.98
CA ALA A 54 9.27 10.55 15.48
C ALA A 54 10.32 10.87 14.40
N GLY A 55 9.94 11.00 13.12
CA GLY A 55 10.85 11.27 12.00
C GLY A 55 11.80 10.12 11.64
N ARG A 56 11.56 8.92 12.18
CA ARG A 56 12.31 7.69 11.86
C ARG A 56 11.84 7.07 10.55
N LEU A 57 10.58 7.30 10.20
CA LEU A 57 10.02 7.09 8.87
C LEU A 57 9.73 8.43 8.21
N ASP A 58 9.92 8.49 6.88
CA ASP A 58 9.57 9.67 6.10
C ASP A 58 8.11 9.60 5.64
N ILE A 59 7.61 8.40 5.33
CA ILE A 59 6.24 8.15 4.86
C ILE A 59 5.73 6.82 5.44
N ALA A 60 4.47 6.76 5.84
CA ALA A 60 3.75 5.53 6.16
C ALA A 60 2.52 5.34 5.25
N VAL A 61 2.44 4.19 4.59
CA VAL A 61 1.27 3.74 3.82
C VAL A 61 0.41 2.87 4.74
N ILE A 62 -0.78 3.35 5.04
CA ILE A 62 -1.70 2.72 6.00
C ILE A 62 -3.09 2.59 5.39
N ARG A 63 -3.94 1.77 6.03
CA ARG A 63 -5.35 1.70 5.69
C ARG A 63 -6.11 2.88 6.30
N HIS A 64 -6.86 3.60 5.48
CA HIS A 64 -7.82 4.60 5.95
C HIS A 64 -9.13 3.92 6.44
N PRO A 65 -9.80 4.42 7.50
CA PRO A 65 -9.43 5.58 8.33
C PRO A 65 -8.36 5.25 9.38
N SER A 66 -7.60 6.26 9.79
CA SER A 66 -6.64 6.18 10.88
C SER A 66 -6.54 7.54 11.58
N VAL A 67 -6.24 7.55 12.88
CA VAL A 67 -6.09 8.80 13.65
C VAL A 67 -4.67 9.32 13.49
N LEU A 68 -4.54 10.51 12.91
CA LEU A 68 -3.26 11.12 12.55
C LEU A 68 -2.95 12.29 13.48
N HIS A 69 -2.57 12.00 14.72
CA HIS A 69 -2.12 13.05 15.63
C HIS A 69 -0.81 13.64 15.11
N SER A 70 -0.78 14.94 14.84
CA SER A 70 0.40 15.68 14.33
C SER A 70 0.96 15.23 12.97
N LEU A 71 0.22 14.40 12.23
CA LEU A 71 0.62 13.87 10.93
C LEU A 71 -0.33 14.36 9.83
N ALA A 72 0.23 14.65 8.66
CA ALA A 72 -0.56 14.98 7.48
C ALA A 72 -0.96 13.71 6.71
N ALA A 73 -2.22 13.65 6.26
CA ALA A 73 -2.67 12.60 5.35
C ALA A 73 -2.35 12.98 3.90
N GLY A 74 -1.76 12.04 3.16
CA GLY A 74 -1.70 12.10 1.71
C GLY A 74 -3.01 11.64 1.04
N PRO A 75 -3.01 11.49 -0.29
CA PRO A 75 -4.14 10.94 -1.04
C PRO A 75 -4.55 9.55 -0.55
N VAL A 76 -5.86 9.30 -0.48
CA VAL A 76 -6.43 7.97 -0.21
C VAL A 76 -6.79 7.32 -1.54
N VAL A 77 -6.24 6.13 -1.79
CA VAL A 77 -6.57 5.31 -2.97
C VAL A 77 -7.40 4.11 -2.56
N LEU A 78 -8.42 3.79 -3.34
CA LEU A 78 -9.18 2.55 -3.19
C LEU A 78 -8.46 1.45 -3.95
N LEU A 79 -8.10 0.39 -3.24
CA LEU A 79 -7.55 -0.81 -3.86
C LEU A 79 -8.70 -1.75 -4.21
N PRO A 80 -8.77 -2.27 -5.45
CA PRO A 80 -9.75 -3.28 -5.80
C PRO A 80 -9.62 -4.48 -4.87
N THR A 81 -10.73 -4.88 -4.25
CA THR A 81 -10.80 -6.09 -3.45
C THR A 81 -11.64 -7.13 -4.19
N TRP A 82 -11.20 -8.38 -4.15
CA TRP A 82 -11.90 -9.51 -4.74
C TRP A 82 -12.21 -10.54 -3.67
N PHE A 83 -13.39 -11.15 -3.76
CA PHE A 83 -13.67 -12.36 -3.00
C PHE A 83 -12.89 -13.52 -3.60
N LEU A 84 -12.03 -14.12 -2.79
CA LEU A 84 -11.36 -15.37 -3.14
C LEU A 84 -12.26 -16.52 -2.73
N ARG A 85 -12.58 -17.39 -3.70
CA ARG A 85 -13.22 -18.67 -3.44
C ARG A 85 -12.20 -19.77 -3.73
N PRO A 86 -12.16 -20.85 -2.91
CA PRO A 86 -11.42 -22.05 -3.28
C PRO A 86 -11.79 -22.49 -4.70
N VAL A 87 -10.80 -23.04 -5.41
CA VAL A 87 -11.09 -23.74 -6.66
C VAL A 87 -11.74 -25.06 -6.25
N ASP A 88 -13.04 -25.22 -6.55
CA ASP A 88 -13.71 -26.50 -6.39
C ASP A 88 -13.11 -27.47 -7.41
N ASP A 89 -12.34 -28.45 -6.95
CA ASP A 89 -11.77 -29.53 -7.79
C ASP A 89 -12.79 -30.64 -8.09
N SER A 90 -14.07 -30.27 -8.18
CA SER A 90 -15.16 -31.23 -8.36
C SER A 90 -15.42 -31.52 -9.85
N GLY A 91 -14.37 -31.76 -10.65
CA GLY A 91 -14.42 -32.41 -11.99
C GLY A 91 -15.47 -31.93 -13.02
N GLY A 92 -16.20 -30.85 -12.75
CA GLY A 92 -17.32 -30.36 -13.54
C GLY A 92 -16.87 -29.31 -14.55
N PRO A 93 -17.61 -29.13 -15.65
CA PRO A 93 -17.16 -28.29 -16.76
C PRO A 93 -16.87 -26.87 -16.26
N ARG A 94 -15.64 -26.38 -16.54
CA ARG A 94 -15.18 -25.00 -16.27
C ARG A 94 -16.26 -24.02 -16.73
N ARG A 95 -17.06 -23.48 -15.81
CA ARG A 95 -17.92 -22.34 -16.12
C ARG A 95 -17.00 -21.20 -16.51
N ARG A 96 -17.15 -20.72 -17.76
CA ARG A 96 -16.47 -19.53 -18.26
C ARG A 96 -16.73 -18.36 -17.29
N PRO A 97 -15.78 -17.43 -17.10
CA PRO A 97 -16.02 -16.22 -16.32
C PRO A 97 -17.01 -15.34 -17.10
N GLY A 98 -18.30 -15.54 -16.83
CA GLY A 98 -19.42 -14.78 -17.38
C GLY A 98 -20.20 -14.11 -16.27
N HIS A 99 -20.16 -12.78 -16.27
CA HIS A 99 -21.08 -11.77 -15.72
C HIS A 99 -22.24 -12.20 -14.78
N GLY A 100 -22.23 -11.61 -13.55
CA GLY A 100 -23.42 -11.06 -12.85
C GLY A 100 -23.85 -11.71 -11.52
N PRO A 101 -24.48 -10.97 -10.55
CA PRO A 101 -24.69 -9.52 -10.39
C PRO A 101 -23.71 -8.94 -9.33
N GLY A 102 -23.38 -7.66 -9.19
CA GLY A 102 -24.08 -6.43 -9.55
C GLY A 102 -24.01 -5.38 -8.44
N HIS A 103 -22.88 -5.26 -7.71
CA HIS A 103 -22.38 -4.01 -7.12
C HIS A 103 -20.99 -4.27 -6.50
N LEU A 104 -19.97 -3.55 -6.97
CA LEU A 104 -18.73 -3.38 -6.23
C LEU A 104 -18.92 -2.18 -5.28
N PRO A 105 -18.38 -2.21 -4.06
CA PRO A 105 -18.53 -1.11 -3.13
C PRO A 105 -17.96 0.18 -3.72
N VAL A 106 -18.83 1.14 -4.01
CA VAL A 106 -18.48 2.53 -4.32
C VAL A 106 -18.11 3.20 -3.01
N ALA A 107 -16.87 3.70 -2.89
CA ALA A 107 -16.59 4.67 -1.83
C ALA A 107 -16.99 6.05 -2.34
N VAL A 108 -18.02 6.62 -1.72
CA VAL A 108 -18.44 8.00 -2.00
C VAL A 108 -17.53 8.95 -1.21
N ARG A 109 -16.91 9.91 -1.92
CA ARG A 109 -16.14 11.01 -1.32
C ARG A 109 -17.13 12.04 -0.74
N PRO A 110 -17.07 12.41 0.56
CA PRO A 110 -17.82 13.56 1.06
C PRO A 110 -17.27 14.85 0.43
N ARG A 111 -18.16 15.78 0.06
CA ARG A 111 -17.80 17.11 -0.45
C ARG A 111 -17.36 18.03 0.67
#